data_AF-A0A6P8FAQ8-F1
#
_entry.id   AF-A0A6P8FAQ8-F1
#
_cell.length_a   1.000
_cell.length_b   1.000
_cell.length_c   1.000
_cell.angle_alpha   90.00
_cell.angle_beta   90.00
_cell.angle_gamma   90.00
#
_symmetry.space_group_name_H-M   'P 1'
#
loop_
_entity.id
_entity.type
_entity.pdbx_description
1 polymer ?
#
loop_
_entity_poly.entity_id
_entity_poly.type
_entity_poly.pdbx_seq_one_letter_code
_entity_poly.pdbx_strand_id
1 'polypeptide(L)'
;MRLVSLQQRLRRAAEPEEKAPPPPPPPPAVHNHNFMNMKNKFFNELDHLPNHKLNMPMWAIGAIVVVVLALVGCFAFCIYKKCLGGKKKGKKVRERKGGGGRRRRKKDGEGEGGEEEKKEGEDKEQEFYGKLEYTLDYNFNDNELVVGILQAQDLPAMDMGGTSDPYIKVYMLPDKKKKFETKVQRKNLSPVFNETFKFKILFNDLAGQSLVLQAFDFDRFGKHDVIGQITIAMNSIDLAQPIHEWKDLVGGEKEEEEKLGDICISLRYVPTSGKLTICVMEAKNLKKMDVGGLSDPFVKLVLQHNGKRVKKKKTTVKQNTLNPYFNESFSFEIPFAQIQKLQVLITVYDYDKLGSNDAIGKAWIGFGATGVGLRHWSDMLANPRRPVAQWHTLQQEEEVDAALKLPIR
;
A
#
# COMPACT_ATOMS: atom_id res chain seq x y z
N MET A 1 22.66 41.53 -82.30
CA MET A 1 22.24 41.63 -80.88
C MET A 1 20.79 41.17 -80.77
N ARG A 2 20.28 40.82 -79.57
CA ARG A 2 19.00 40.08 -79.42
C ARG A 2 17.76 40.98 -79.54
N LEU A 3 16.61 40.34 -79.81
CA LEU A 3 15.40 40.90 -80.40
C LEU A 3 14.17 40.73 -79.48
N VAL A 4 13.20 41.67 -79.62
CA VAL A 4 11.73 41.41 -79.71
C VAL A 4 10.96 40.93 -78.43
N SER A 5 9.73 41.38 -78.11
CA SER A 5 8.90 42.52 -78.57
C SER A 5 7.53 42.59 -77.87
N LEU A 6 6.85 43.77 -77.86
CA LEU A 6 5.35 43.97 -77.96
C LEU A 6 4.48 43.32 -76.81
N GLN A 7 3.21 43.62 -76.50
CA GLN A 7 2.10 44.60 -76.75
C GLN A 7 1.17 44.49 -75.50
N GLN A 8 0.21 45.35 -75.08
CA GLN A 8 -0.40 46.65 -75.45
C GLN A 8 -1.10 47.21 -74.16
N ARG A 9 -1.37 48.53 -73.96
CA ARG A 9 -2.59 49.31 -74.33
C ARG A 9 -3.94 48.61 -74.05
N LEU A 10 -5.02 49.23 -73.54
CA LEU A 10 -5.31 50.64 -73.15
C LEU A 10 -6.65 50.75 -72.33
N ARG A 11 -6.74 51.70 -71.38
CA ARG A 11 -7.94 52.49 -70.95
C ARG A 11 -9.14 51.85 -70.21
N ARG A 12 -9.78 52.72 -69.38
CA ARG A 12 -11.22 52.78 -68.96
C ARG A 12 -11.69 51.72 -67.96
N ALA A 13 -12.69 51.95 -67.10
CA ALA A 13 -13.44 53.17 -66.72
C ALA A 13 -13.84 53.12 -65.22
N ALA A 14 -14.61 54.09 -64.73
CA ALA A 14 -14.97 54.25 -63.31
C ALA A 14 -16.01 53.23 -62.78
N GLU A 15 -16.04 53.10 -61.44
CA GLU A 15 -16.89 52.20 -60.65
C GLU A 15 -18.33 52.72 -60.47
N PRO A 16 -19.31 51.81 -60.32
CA PRO A 16 -20.55 52.06 -59.57
C PRO A 16 -20.55 51.33 -58.21
N GLU A 17 -21.26 51.87 -57.22
CA GLU A 17 -21.45 51.21 -55.91
C GLU A 17 -22.34 49.96 -56.00
N GLU A 18 -22.05 48.93 -55.19
CA GLU A 18 -23.06 47.94 -54.79
C GLU A 18 -22.98 47.57 -53.29
N LYS A 19 -23.99 48.06 -52.56
CA LYS A 19 -24.50 47.67 -51.22
C LYS A 19 -23.58 46.94 -50.23
N ALA A 20 -23.41 47.58 -49.06
CA ALA A 20 -22.92 46.92 -47.85
C ALA A 20 -23.83 45.75 -47.40
N PRO A 21 -23.27 44.65 -46.85
CA PRO A 21 -24.03 43.55 -46.28
C PRO A 21 -24.68 43.93 -44.93
N PRO A 22 -25.79 43.29 -44.52
CA PRO A 22 -26.45 43.56 -43.25
C PRO A 22 -25.60 43.11 -42.05
N PRO A 23 -25.79 43.71 -40.86
CA PRO A 23 -25.09 43.30 -39.65
C PRO A 23 -25.46 41.86 -39.24
N PRO A 24 -24.55 41.12 -38.58
CA PRO A 24 -24.82 39.76 -38.14
C PRO A 24 -25.94 39.71 -37.07
N PRO A 25 -26.77 38.66 -37.06
CA PRO A 25 -27.81 38.51 -36.04
C PRO A 25 -27.19 38.31 -34.64
N PRO A 26 -27.90 38.70 -33.56
CA PRO A 26 -27.45 38.44 -32.20
C PRO A 26 -27.35 36.92 -31.93
N PRO A 27 -26.42 36.48 -31.06
CA PRO A 27 -26.25 35.06 -30.75
C PRO A 27 -27.54 34.48 -30.12
N PRO A 28 -27.97 33.28 -30.53
CA PRO A 28 -29.19 32.67 -30.00
C PRO A 28 -29.05 32.33 -28.51
N ALA A 29 -30.14 32.48 -27.77
CA ALA A 29 -30.17 32.24 -26.33
C ALA A 29 -29.79 30.79 -25.97
N VAL A 30 -28.94 30.64 -24.95
CA VAL A 30 -28.45 29.33 -24.48
C VAL A 30 -29.56 28.60 -23.71
N HIS A 31 -30.36 27.79 -24.39
CA HIS A 31 -31.34 26.91 -23.74
C HIS A 31 -31.37 25.47 -24.30
N ASN A 32 -30.77 24.57 -23.52
CA ASN A 32 -31.23 23.22 -23.18
C ASN A 32 -31.49 22.15 -24.27
N HIS A 33 -31.42 22.46 -25.57
CA HIS A 33 -31.94 21.53 -26.59
C HIS A 33 -31.04 20.32 -26.94
N ASN A 34 -29.76 20.33 -26.54
CA ASN A 34 -28.81 19.26 -26.88
C ASN A 34 -29.07 17.94 -26.11
N PHE A 35 -29.53 18.01 -24.85
CA PHE A 35 -29.70 16.80 -24.03
C PHE A 35 -30.81 15.90 -24.57
N MET A 36 -31.96 16.46 -24.96
CA MET A 36 -33.06 15.66 -25.50
C MET A 36 -32.75 15.08 -26.88
N ASN A 37 -31.99 15.77 -27.72
CA ASN A 37 -31.58 15.22 -29.02
C ASN A 37 -30.58 14.05 -28.85
N MET A 38 -29.68 14.14 -27.87
CA MET A 38 -28.76 13.04 -27.52
C MET A 38 -29.51 11.86 -26.88
N LYS A 39 -30.46 12.13 -25.97
CA LYS A 39 -31.36 11.12 -25.40
C LYS A 39 -32.15 10.39 -26.50
N ASN A 40 -32.76 11.12 -27.43
CA ASN A 40 -33.59 10.50 -28.47
C ASN A 40 -32.76 9.67 -29.46
N LYS A 41 -31.51 10.06 -29.77
CA LYS A 41 -30.58 9.18 -30.49
C LYS A 41 -30.26 7.90 -29.72
N PHE A 42 -29.93 8.01 -28.42
CA PHE A 42 -29.57 6.87 -27.59
C PHE A 42 -30.73 5.89 -27.37
N PHE A 43 -31.96 6.39 -27.22
CA PHE A 43 -33.16 5.54 -27.15
C PHE A 43 -33.48 4.89 -28.50
N ASN A 44 -33.35 5.60 -29.62
CA ASN A 44 -33.50 4.99 -30.94
C ASN A 44 -32.47 3.86 -31.17
N GLU A 45 -31.19 4.06 -30.81
CA GLU A 45 -30.12 3.04 -30.92
C GLU A 45 -30.35 1.80 -30.03
N LEU A 46 -31.11 1.91 -28.95
CA LEU A 46 -31.52 0.76 -28.13
C LEU A 46 -32.58 -0.12 -28.80
N ASP A 47 -33.49 0.47 -29.58
CA ASP A 47 -34.60 -0.26 -30.23
C ASP A 47 -34.19 -1.13 -31.43
N HIS A 48 -32.95 -1.00 -31.94
CA HIS A 48 -32.43 -1.85 -33.04
C HIS A 48 -31.32 -2.83 -32.63
N LEU A 49 -31.17 -3.12 -31.32
CA LEU A 49 -30.43 -4.29 -30.87
C LEU A 49 -31.33 -5.55 -30.92
N PRO A 50 -30.90 -6.66 -31.57
CA PRO A 50 -31.75 -7.84 -31.72
C PRO A 50 -32.02 -8.52 -30.38
N ASN A 51 -33.30 -8.62 -30.03
CA ASN A 51 -33.79 -9.14 -28.75
C ASN A 51 -33.28 -10.56 -28.44
N HIS A 52 -32.40 -10.71 -27.45
CA HIS A 52 -32.09 -12.02 -26.88
C HIS A 52 -31.83 -12.02 -25.36
N LYS A 53 -32.95 -12.17 -24.62
CA LYS A 53 -33.03 -12.71 -23.24
C LYS A 53 -32.34 -11.92 -22.11
N LEU A 54 -32.98 -10.82 -21.66
CA LEU A 54 -32.85 -10.33 -20.27
C LEU A 54 -34.22 -9.95 -19.67
N ASN A 55 -35.11 -10.94 -19.49
CA ASN A 55 -36.29 -10.79 -18.64
C ASN A 55 -35.87 -10.78 -17.16
N MET A 56 -35.36 -9.65 -16.66
CA MET A 56 -35.22 -9.44 -15.22
C MET A 56 -36.59 -9.08 -14.62
N PRO A 57 -37.04 -9.76 -13.54
CA PRO A 57 -38.31 -9.45 -12.90
C PRO A 57 -38.26 -8.07 -12.24
N MET A 58 -39.40 -7.37 -12.17
CA MET A 58 -39.46 -5.96 -11.73
C MET A 58 -38.89 -5.72 -10.32
N TRP A 59 -38.91 -6.71 -9.42
CA TRP A 59 -38.29 -6.60 -8.09
C TRP A 59 -36.76 -6.45 -8.16
N ALA A 60 -36.09 -7.05 -9.15
CA ALA A 60 -34.65 -6.93 -9.34
C ALA A 60 -34.28 -5.52 -9.86
N ILE A 61 -35.11 -4.94 -10.72
CA ILE A 61 -34.97 -3.54 -11.16
C ILE A 61 -35.16 -2.60 -9.95
N GLY A 62 -36.17 -2.84 -9.12
CA GLY A 62 -36.37 -2.09 -7.86
C GLY A 62 -35.17 -2.19 -6.91
N ALA A 63 -34.60 -3.38 -6.73
CA ALA A 63 -33.41 -3.58 -5.91
C ALA A 63 -32.19 -2.82 -6.45
N ILE A 64 -31.97 -2.82 -7.77
CA ILE A 64 -30.89 -2.04 -8.41
C ILE A 64 -31.10 -0.54 -8.18
N VAL A 65 -32.33 -0.01 -8.32
CA VAL A 65 -32.64 1.40 -8.06
C VAL A 65 -32.38 1.77 -6.59
N VAL A 66 -32.77 0.92 -5.63
CA VAL A 66 -32.47 1.13 -4.20
C VAL A 66 -30.97 1.15 -3.92
N VAL A 67 -30.20 0.22 -4.52
CA VAL A 67 -28.72 0.20 -4.38
C VAL A 67 -28.08 1.44 -4.98
N VAL A 68 -28.52 1.89 -6.16
CA VAL A 68 -28.02 3.13 -6.79
C VAL A 68 -28.33 4.36 -5.94
N LEU A 69 -29.56 4.49 -5.42
CA LEU A 69 -29.94 5.59 -4.52
C LEU A 69 -29.13 5.58 -3.22
N ALA A 70 -28.90 4.40 -2.62
CA ALA A 70 -28.05 4.26 -1.44
C ALA A 70 -26.59 4.67 -1.73
N LEU A 71 -26.03 4.27 -2.87
CA LEU A 71 -24.67 4.67 -3.29
C LEU A 71 -24.57 6.19 -3.51
N VAL A 72 -25.54 6.79 -4.18
CA VAL A 72 -25.60 8.26 -4.38
C VAL A 72 -25.72 8.99 -3.03
N GLY A 73 -26.55 8.50 -2.11
CA GLY A 73 -26.66 9.03 -0.75
C GLY A 73 -25.35 8.95 0.03
N CYS A 74 -24.64 7.82 -0.03
CA CYS A 74 -23.32 7.64 0.56
C CYS A 74 -22.28 8.60 -0.05
N PHE A 75 -22.26 8.78 -1.38
CA PHE A 75 -21.38 9.75 -2.03
C PHE A 75 -21.68 11.19 -1.60
N ALA A 76 -22.95 11.58 -1.54
CA ALA A 76 -23.37 12.90 -1.05
C ALA A 76 -22.95 13.14 0.41
N PHE A 77 -23.14 12.14 1.28
CA PHE A 77 -22.70 12.20 2.68
C PHE A 77 -21.18 12.30 2.83
N CYS A 78 -20.41 11.57 2.03
CA CYS A 78 -18.95 11.66 2.00
C CYS A 78 -18.46 13.05 1.52
N ILE A 79 -19.12 13.64 0.51
CA ILE A 79 -18.81 15.00 0.04
C ILE A 79 -19.16 16.03 1.13
N TYR A 80 -20.35 15.93 1.74
CA TYR A 80 -20.78 16.80 2.85
C TYR A 80 -19.77 16.78 4.01
N LYS A 81 -19.34 15.58 4.46
CA LYS A 81 -18.32 15.43 5.51
C LYS A 81 -16.96 16.01 5.10
N LYS A 82 -16.59 15.94 3.81
CA LYS A 82 -15.32 16.48 3.30
C LYS A 82 -15.34 18.01 3.12
N CYS A 83 -16.50 18.61 2.84
CA CYS A 83 -16.65 20.06 2.66
C CYS A 83 -16.82 20.83 3.99
N LEU A 84 -17.34 20.19 5.05
CA LEU A 84 -17.53 20.83 6.36
C LEU A 84 -16.45 20.50 7.40
N GLY A 85 -15.58 19.51 7.14
CA GLY A 85 -14.49 19.08 8.05
C GLY A 85 -13.27 20.00 8.08
N GLY A 86 -13.45 21.32 8.25
CA GLY A 86 -12.39 22.32 8.16
C GLY A 86 -11.45 22.39 9.36
N LYS A 87 -10.12 22.40 9.10
CA LYS A 87 -9.00 22.74 10.00
C LYS A 87 -8.75 21.78 11.20
N LYS A 88 -7.77 20.88 11.05
CA LYS A 88 -6.99 20.38 12.20
C LYS A 88 -6.35 21.57 12.93
N LYS A 89 -6.58 21.71 14.24
CA LYS A 89 -5.70 22.41 15.18
C LYS A 89 -5.19 21.40 16.19
N GLY A 90 -3.88 21.41 16.47
CA GLY A 90 -3.32 20.64 17.57
C GLY A 90 -3.96 21.07 18.89
N LYS A 91 -4.27 20.10 19.75
CA LYS A 91 -5.08 20.32 20.96
C LYS A 91 -4.34 19.76 22.17
N LYS A 92 -3.68 20.66 22.93
CA LYS A 92 -3.16 20.31 24.25
C LYS A 92 -4.26 19.69 25.11
N VAL A 93 -3.95 18.61 25.80
CA VAL A 93 -4.83 18.01 26.80
C VAL A 93 -5.04 19.02 27.94
N ARG A 94 -6.24 19.05 28.50
CA ARG A 94 -6.62 19.93 29.62
C ARG A 94 -7.15 19.07 30.76
N GLU A 95 -6.36 18.95 31.83
CA GLU A 95 -6.79 18.26 33.04
C GLU A 95 -8.03 18.88 33.71
N ARG A 96 -8.74 18.04 34.46
CA ARG A 96 -9.80 18.43 35.39
C ARG A 96 -9.21 18.54 36.81
N LYS A 97 -8.94 19.76 37.29
CA LYS A 97 -8.73 19.97 38.73
C LYS A 97 -10.05 19.88 39.50
N GLY A 98 -10.08 19.03 40.52
CA GLY A 98 -11.13 18.92 41.52
C GLY A 98 -10.58 18.34 42.83
N GLY A 99 -11.22 18.62 43.96
CA GLY A 99 -10.80 18.15 45.29
C GLY A 99 -9.82 19.11 46.00
N GLY A 100 -10.27 19.75 47.08
CA GLY A 100 -9.50 20.75 47.80
C GLY A 100 -8.56 20.18 48.88
N GLY A 101 -7.40 20.81 49.07
CA GLY A 101 -6.45 20.54 50.17
C GLY A 101 -6.04 21.84 50.87
N ARG A 102 -6.56 22.09 52.08
CA ARG A 102 -6.50 23.40 52.75
C ARG A 102 -5.52 23.40 53.93
N ARG A 103 -4.32 23.98 53.81
CA ARG A 103 -3.45 24.27 54.98
C ARG A 103 -2.51 25.49 54.82
N ARG A 104 -2.73 26.46 55.73
CA ARG A 104 -1.87 27.53 56.28
C ARG A 104 -0.69 28.11 55.49
N ARG A 105 -0.73 29.43 55.30
CA ARG A 105 0.45 30.32 55.22
C ARG A 105 1.36 30.15 56.46
N LYS A 106 2.67 30.26 56.27
CA LYS A 106 3.58 31.06 57.12
C LYS A 106 4.47 31.91 56.19
N LYS A 107 5.05 32.99 56.70
CA LYS A 107 5.84 34.00 55.98
C LYS A 107 7.28 33.99 56.53
N ASP A 108 8.13 34.80 55.88
CA ASP A 108 9.41 35.36 56.35
C ASP A 108 10.66 34.51 56.06
N GLY A 109 11.71 35.17 55.54
CA GLY A 109 12.98 34.55 55.14
C GLY A 109 13.50 35.08 53.79
N GLU A 110 14.16 36.25 53.79
CA GLU A 110 14.98 36.72 52.66
C GLU A 110 16.41 36.18 52.81
N GLY A 111 17.10 35.93 51.70
CA GLY A 111 18.49 35.45 51.67
C GLY A 111 19.00 35.32 50.24
N GLU A 112 20.21 35.82 49.99
CA GLU A 112 20.80 35.97 48.66
C GLU A 112 21.74 34.81 48.26
N GLY A 113 22.01 34.69 46.95
CA GLY A 113 23.21 34.03 46.43
C GLY A 113 23.02 32.56 45.99
N GLY A 114 23.21 32.29 44.69
CA GLY A 114 23.26 30.92 44.16
C GLY A 114 22.76 30.81 42.71
N GLU A 115 23.53 31.27 41.74
CA GLU A 115 23.30 30.94 40.33
C GLU A 115 23.79 29.51 40.03
N GLU A 116 22.89 28.52 40.14
CA GLU A 116 23.09 27.20 39.54
C GLU A 116 22.20 27.06 38.31
N GLU A 117 22.82 26.93 37.13
CA GLU A 117 22.12 26.60 35.88
C GLU A 117 21.51 25.19 35.95
N LYS A 118 20.29 25.09 36.49
CA LYS A 118 19.45 23.93 36.23
C LYS A 118 19.10 23.90 34.75
N LYS A 119 19.83 23.06 34.00
CA LYS A 119 19.40 22.57 32.70
C LYS A 119 17.96 22.06 32.85
N GLU A 120 17.03 22.73 32.18
CA GLU A 120 15.69 22.20 31.98
C GLU A 120 15.86 20.91 31.18
N GLY A 121 15.68 19.77 31.85
CA GLY A 121 15.54 18.50 31.16
C GLY A 121 14.28 18.58 30.33
N GLU A 122 14.38 18.30 29.03
CA GLU A 122 13.19 18.13 28.20
C GLU A 122 12.37 16.98 28.80
N ASP A 123 11.23 17.32 29.42
CA ASP A 123 10.22 16.35 29.84
C ASP A 123 9.68 15.66 28.57
N LYS A 124 10.35 14.58 28.19
CA LYS A 124 9.90 13.69 27.13
C LYS A 124 8.56 13.12 27.56
N GLU A 125 7.48 13.63 26.96
CA GLU A 125 6.14 13.07 27.09
C GLU A 125 6.25 11.55 26.87
N GLN A 126 6.11 10.76 27.94
CA GLN A 126 6.16 9.31 27.83
C GLN A 126 4.92 8.87 27.05
N GLU A 127 5.11 8.55 25.77
CA GLU A 127 4.05 7.97 24.95
C GLU A 127 3.56 6.69 25.63
N PHE A 128 2.31 6.75 26.09
CA PHE A 128 1.69 5.70 26.88
C PHE A 128 0.80 4.85 25.97
N TYR A 129 1.22 3.62 25.72
CA TYR A 129 0.57 2.70 24.77
C TYR A 129 -0.43 1.73 25.44
N GLY A 130 -0.75 1.95 26.72
CA GLY A 130 -1.59 1.09 27.54
C GLY A 130 -0.84 -0.04 28.25
N LYS A 131 -1.58 -0.91 28.93
CA LYS A 131 -1.06 -2.07 29.68
C LYS A 131 -1.71 -3.36 29.20
N LEU A 132 -0.99 -4.49 29.31
CA LEU A 132 -1.49 -5.83 29.01
C LEU A 132 -1.34 -6.75 30.24
N GLU A 133 -2.38 -7.52 30.55
CA GLU A 133 -2.38 -8.60 31.53
C GLU A 133 -2.26 -9.94 30.82
N TYR A 134 -1.26 -10.73 31.21
CA TYR A 134 -0.99 -12.04 30.62
C TYR A 134 -0.62 -13.08 31.68
N THR A 135 -0.74 -14.35 31.30
CA THR A 135 -0.16 -15.48 32.04
C THR A 135 0.88 -16.21 31.20
N LEU A 136 1.92 -16.71 31.88
CA LEU A 136 2.92 -17.61 31.31
C LEU A 136 3.05 -18.84 32.21
N ASP A 137 2.96 -20.03 31.63
CA ASP A 137 3.16 -21.31 32.31
C ASP A 137 3.92 -22.26 31.38
N TYR A 138 4.73 -23.16 31.92
CA TYR A 138 5.48 -24.13 31.12
C TYR A 138 5.18 -25.57 31.55
N ASN A 139 4.52 -26.31 30.66
CA ASN A 139 4.16 -27.69 30.92
C ASN A 139 5.35 -28.61 30.60
N PHE A 140 6.09 -28.98 31.64
CA PHE A 140 7.24 -29.89 31.57
C PHE A 140 6.90 -31.30 31.06
N ASN A 141 5.64 -31.75 31.16
CA ASN A 141 5.23 -33.07 30.67
C ASN A 141 5.04 -33.07 29.14
N ASP A 142 4.29 -32.10 28.63
CA ASP A 142 3.96 -32.01 27.19
C ASP A 142 4.97 -31.20 26.36
N ASN A 143 5.94 -30.56 27.02
CA ASN A 143 6.97 -29.67 26.44
C ASN A 143 6.35 -28.52 25.63
N GLU A 144 5.49 -27.75 26.29
CA GLU A 144 4.84 -26.58 25.71
C GLU A 144 4.80 -25.39 26.68
N LEU A 145 5.16 -24.21 26.16
CA LEU A 145 4.89 -22.92 26.79
C LEU A 145 3.43 -22.55 26.53
N VAL A 146 2.70 -22.29 27.60
CA VAL A 146 1.30 -21.86 27.60
C VAL A 146 1.27 -20.35 27.86
N VAL A 147 0.69 -19.59 26.93
CA VAL A 147 0.61 -18.13 26.98
C VAL A 147 -0.85 -17.72 27.01
N GLY A 148 -1.32 -17.19 28.14
CA GLY A 148 -2.67 -16.62 28.28
C GLY A 148 -2.66 -15.12 28.04
N ILE A 149 -3.55 -14.63 27.18
CA ILE A 149 -3.80 -13.20 26.98
C ILE A 149 -5.16 -12.90 27.60
N LEU A 150 -5.16 -12.20 28.74
CA LEU A 150 -6.38 -11.98 29.53
C LEU A 150 -7.09 -10.71 29.07
N GLN A 151 -6.48 -9.55 29.30
CA GLN A 151 -7.07 -8.25 28.97
C GLN A 151 -5.99 -7.17 28.79
N ALA A 152 -6.35 -6.06 28.16
CA ALA A 152 -5.56 -4.84 28.14
C ALA A 152 -6.35 -3.68 28.75
N GLN A 153 -5.65 -2.62 29.16
CA GLN A 153 -6.23 -1.39 29.72
C GLN A 153 -5.57 -0.15 29.14
N ASP A 154 -6.36 0.92 29.01
CA ASP A 154 -5.93 2.27 28.62
C ASP A 154 -5.12 2.31 27.30
N LEU A 155 -5.49 1.47 26.33
CA LEU A 155 -4.90 1.50 24.99
C LEU A 155 -5.19 2.85 24.30
N PRO A 156 -4.25 3.41 23.52
CA PRO A 156 -4.48 4.62 22.75
C PRO A 156 -5.53 4.39 21.64
N ALA A 157 -6.32 5.43 21.38
CA ALA A 157 -7.29 5.48 20.30
C ALA A 157 -6.60 5.82 18.97
N MET A 158 -6.48 4.85 18.07
CA MET A 158 -5.90 5.04 16.73
C MET A 158 -6.96 5.41 15.69
N ASP A 159 -8.20 4.92 15.87
CA ASP A 159 -9.32 5.13 14.97
C ASP A 159 -9.79 6.60 14.96
N MET A 160 -10.22 7.12 13.80
CA MET A 160 -10.82 8.46 13.69
C MET A 160 -12.09 8.64 14.55
N GLY A 161 -12.65 7.54 15.07
CA GLY A 161 -13.76 7.52 16.02
C GLY A 161 -13.39 7.85 17.47
N GLY A 162 -12.10 7.92 17.84
CA GLY A 162 -11.69 8.03 19.24
C GLY A 162 -11.77 6.70 20.00
N THR A 163 -11.61 5.60 19.29
CA THR A 163 -11.57 4.21 19.78
C THR A 163 -10.42 3.46 19.10
N SER A 164 -10.33 2.16 19.33
CA SER A 164 -9.54 1.20 18.54
C SER A 164 -10.35 -0.10 18.46
N ASP A 165 -10.14 -0.93 17.43
CA ASP A 165 -10.57 -2.33 17.31
C ASP A 165 -9.35 -3.25 17.64
N PRO A 166 -8.81 -3.30 18.88
CA PRO A 166 -7.54 -3.97 19.16
C PRO A 166 -7.57 -5.50 19.07
N TYR A 167 -6.40 -6.06 18.75
CA TYR A 167 -6.07 -7.47 18.92
C TYR A 167 -4.57 -7.66 19.23
N ILE A 168 -4.21 -8.79 19.82
CA ILE A 168 -2.83 -9.13 20.19
C ILE A 168 -2.29 -10.22 19.26
N LYS A 169 -1.11 -10.00 18.68
CA LYS A 169 -0.29 -11.05 18.07
C LYS A 169 0.67 -11.63 19.09
N VAL A 170 0.83 -12.94 19.08
CA VAL A 170 1.69 -13.69 19.99
C VAL A 170 2.64 -14.54 19.17
N TYR A 171 3.95 -14.31 19.27
CA TYR A 171 4.97 -15.05 18.53
C TYR A 171 6.30 -15.11 19.28
N MET A 172 7.17 -16.05 18.90
CA MET A 172 8.51 -16.19 19.46
C MET A 172 9.55 -15.56 18.52
N LEU A 173 10.64 -15.06 19.10
CA LEU A 173 11.86 -14.70 18.39
C LEU A 173 12.97 -15.70 18.75
N PRO A 174 13.79 -16.16 17.77
CA PRO A 174 13.83 -15.67 16.40
C PRO A 174 12.79 -16.27 15.43
N ASP A 175 12.04 -17.33 15.80
CA ASP A 175 11.11 -18.01 14.88
C ASP A 175 9.77 -17.28 14.67
N LYS A 176 9.79 -16.22 13.85
CA LYS A 176 8.61 -15.49 13.40
C LYS A 176 7.59 -16.33 12.60
N LYS A 177 7.85 -17.61 12.28
CA LYS A 177 6.92 -18.43 11.45
C LYS A 177 5.64 -18.81 12.19
N LYS A 178 5.71 -19.04 13.50
CA LYS A 178 4.53 -19.37 14.34
C LYS A 178 4.01 -18.11 15.01
N LYS A 179 2.99 -17.49 14.41
CA LYS A 179 2.22 -16.38 14.98
C LYS A 179 0.82 -16.86 15.32
N PHE A 180 0.35 -16.56 16.52
CA PHE A 180 -1.06 -16.60 16.88
C PHE A 180 -1.62 -15.18 16.96
N GLU A 181 -2.92 -15.02 16.74
CA GLU A 181 -3.61 -13.73 16.84
C GLU A 181 -4.89 -13.92 17.68
N THR A 182 -5.18 -13.01 18.61
CA THR A 182 -6.47 -13.00 19.33
C THR A 182 -7.61 -12.54 18.43
N LYS A 183 -8.84 -12.75 18.87
CA LYS A 183 -10.03 -12.11 18.28
C LYS A 183 -9.92 -10.58 18.38
N VAL A 184 -10.39 -9.91 17.34
CA VAL A 184 -10.51 -8.45 17.26
C VAL A 184 -11.64 -7.96 18.15
N GLN A 185 -11.32 -7.17 19.18
CA GLN A 185 -12.29 -6.60 20.11
C GLN A 185 -12.68 -5.20 19.66
N ARG A 186 -13.87 -5.04 19.08
CA ARG A 186 -14.24 -3.79 18.41
C ARG A 186 -14.54 -2.64 19.37
N LYS A 187 -14.02 -1.45 19.04
CA LYS A 187 -14.27 -0.15 19.67
C LYS A 187 -14.04 -0.14 21.18
N ASN A 188 -13.00 -0.84 21.63
CA ASN A 188 -12.71 -1.02 23.04
C ASN A 188 -11.24 -0.68 23.35
N LEU A 189 -11.01 0.28 24.25
CA LEU A 189 -9.67 0.66 24.71
C LEU A 189 -9.19 -0.16 25.93
N SER A 190 -10.09 -0.96 26.52
CA SER A 190 -9.78 -1.94 27.56
C SER A 190 -10.37 -3.31 27.17
N PRO A 191 -9.81 -3.97 26.13
CA PRO A 191 -10.31 -5.24 25.62
C PRO A 191 -10.06 -6.40 26.58
N VAL A 192 -11.05 -7.28 26.72
CA VAL A 192 -10.90 -8.59 27.37
C VAL A 192 -10.85 -9.66 26.28
N PHE A 193 -9.80 -10.45 26.27
CA PHE A 193 -9.57 -11.52 25.29
C PHE A 193 -9.88 -12.89 25.92
N ASN A 194 -9.24 -13.21 27.05
CA ASN A 194 -9.28 -14.52 27.70
C ASN A 194 -8.99 -15.67 26.72
N GLU A 195 -7.89 -15.56 25.96
CA GLU A 195 -7.47 -16.56 24.98
C GLU A 195 -6.11 -17.15 25.35
N THR A 196 -5.92 -18.46 25.14
CA THR A 196 -4.70 -19.18 25.51
C THR A 196 -4.05 -19.83 24.29
N PHE A 197 -2.77 -19.60 24.11
CA PHE A 197 -1.95 -20.13 23.03
C PHE A 197 -0.90 -21.10 23.55
N LYS A 198 -0.47 -22.05 22.71
CA LYS A 198 0.45 -23.13 23.09
C LYS A 198 1.60 -23.25 22.10
N PHE A 199 2.83 -23.09 22.59
CA PHE A 199 4.05 -23.22 21.81
C PHE A 199 4.81 -24.47 22.22
N LYS A 200 4.77 -25.51 21.37
CA LYS A 200 5.58 -26.73 21.53
C LYS A 200 7.06 -26.42 21.27
N ILE A 201 7.83 -26.29 22.34
CA ILE A 201 9.24 -25.87 22.40
C ILE A 201 9.86 -26.54 23.63
N LEU A 202 11.05 -27.13 23.51
CA LEU A 202 11.74 -27.75 24.64
C LEU A 202 12.34 -26.66 25.55
N PHE A 203 12.33 -26.91 26.86
CA PHE A 203 12.84 -25.98 27.88
C PHE A 203 14.26 -25.47 27.59
N ASN A 204 15.16 -26.33 27.10
CA ASN A 204 16.52 -25.96 26.71
C ASN A 204 16.55 -24.94 25.55
N ASP A 205 15.60 -25.01 24.62
CA ASP A 205 15.52 -24.12 23.46
C ASP A 205 14.89 -22.76 23.84
N LEU A 206 14.11 -22.68 24.92
CA LEU A 206 13.52 -21.42 25.40
C LEU A 206 14.59 -20.41 25.83
N ALA A 207 15.69 -20.84 26.44
CA ALA A 207 16.72 -19.93 26.97
C ALA A 207 17.37 -19.01 25.91
N GLY A 208 17.32 -19.39 24.63
CA GLY A 208 17.78 -18.57 23.50
C GLY A 208 16.70 -17.70 22.84
N GLN A 209 15.47 -17.70 23.37
CA GLN A 209 14.30 -17.11 22.72
C GLN A 209 13.69 -15.94 23.51
N SER A 210 12.87 -15.14 22.83
CA SER A 210 12.03 -14.11 23.45
C SER A 210 10.59 -14.22 22.96
N LEU A 211 9.64 -14.25 23.89
CA LEU A 211 8.22 -14.14 23.58
C LEU A 211 7.89 -12.68 23.27
N VAL A 212 7.08 -12.46 22.25
CA VAL A 212 6.56 -11.14 21.86
C VAL A 212 5.04 -11.14 21.89
N LEU A 213 4.49 -10.18 22.61
CA LEU A 213 3.07 -9.84 22.64
C LEU A 213 2.94 -8.45 21.98
N GLN A 214 2.36 -8.38 20.78
CA GLN A 214 2.27 -7.12 20.01
C GLN A 214 0.82 -6.74 19.79
N ALA A 215 0.43 -5.55 20.26
CA ALA A 215 -0.91 -5.00 20.11
C ALA A 215 -1.06 -4.26 18.78
N PHE A 216 -2.12 -4.55 18.03
CA PHE A 216 -2.49 -3.93 16.76
C PHE A 216 -3.91 -3.40 16.80
N ASP A 217 -4.17 -2.32 16.07
CA ASP A 217 -5.52 -1.84 15.76
C ASP A 217 -6.03 -2.46 14.43
N PHE A 218 -7.23 -3.05 14.42
CA PHE A 218 -7.77 -3.69 13.22
C PHE A 218 -8.40 -2.68 12.25
N ASP A 219 -7.68 -2.36 11.19
CA ASP A 219 -8.13 -1.44 10.16
C ASP A 219 -8.84 -2.16 9.00
N ARG A 220 -10.16 -1.98 8.86
CA ARG A 220 -10.97 -2.62 7.80
C ARG A 220 -10.52 -2.24 6.39
N PHE A 221 -9.95 -1.05 6.22
CA PHE A 221 -9.61 -0.48 4.91
C PHE A 221 -8.22 0.18 4.90
N GLY A 222 -7.28 -0.39 5.65
CA GLY A 222 -5.91 0.10 5.79
C GLY A 222 -4.90 -1.00 6.06
N LYS A 223 -3.68 -0.61 6.46
CA LYS A 223 -2.73 -1.51 7.13
C LYS A 223 -2.96 -1.34 8.64
N HIS A 224 -3.12 -2.44 9.36
CA HIS A 224 -3.34 -2.42 10.80
C HIS A 224 -2.20 -1.66 11.50
N ASP A 225 -2.54 -0.64 12.29
CA ASP A 225 -1.53 0.18 12.98
C ASP A 225 -1.05 -0.54 14.26
N VAL A 226 0.25 -0.47 14.53
CA VAL A 226 0.83 -1.03 15.76
C VAL A 226 0.53 -0.09 16.91
N ILE A 227 -0.14 -0.61 17.94
CA ILE A 227 -0.44 0.11 19.19
C ILE A 227 0.80 0.11 20.09
N GLY A 228 1.42 -1.06 20.28
CA GLY A 228 2.55 -1.23 21.19
C GLY A 228 3.00 -2.68 21.26
N GLN A 229 4.07 -2.94 22.01
CA GLN A 229 4.67 -4.26 22.14
C GLN A 229 5.19 -4.52 23.55
N ILE A 230 5.14 -5.78 23.97
CA ILE A 230 5.86 -6.34 25.11
C ILE A 230 6.78 -7.44 24.57
N THR A 231 8.08 -7.27 24.78
CA THR A 231 9.08 -8.32 24.54
C THR A 231 9.51 -8.89 25.89
N ILE A 232 9.63 -10.22 25.95
CA ILE A 232 9.92 -10.97 27.17
C ILE A 232 11.05 -11.94 26.85
N ALA A 233 12.24 -11.68 27.38
CA ALA A 233 13.36 -12.62 27.23
C ALA A 233 13.11 -13.83 28.15
N MET A 234 13.07 -15.04 27.58
CA MET A 234 12.69 -16.23 28.35
C MET A 234 13.78 -16.67 29.34
N ASN A 235 15.01 -16.17 29.17
CA ASN A 235 16.12 -16.37 30.10
C ASN A 235 16.08 -15.45 31.34
N SER A 236 15.25 -14.40 31.35
CA SER A 236 15.12 -13.48 32.49
C SER A 236 13.92 -13.81 33.39
N ILE A 237 13.33 -15.00 33.21
CA ILE A 237 12.10 -15.43 33.86
C ILE A 237 12.26 -16.84 34.43
N ASP A 238 11.77 -17.03 35.66
CA ASP A 238 11.60 -18.34 36.26
C ASP A 238 10.23 -18.92 35.89
N LEU A 239 10.22 -19.96 35.06
CA LEU A 239 9.01 -20.69 34.63
C LEU A 239 8.67 -21.87 35.56
N ALA A 240 9.28 -21.98 36.75
CA ALA A 240 8.94 -23.00 37.75
C ALA A 240 7.57 -22.78 38.42
N GLN A 241 6.94 -21.62 38.25
CA GLN A 241 5.57 -21.34 38.68
C GLN A 241 4.80 -20.57 37.59
N PRO A 242 3.46 -20.72 37.50
CA PRO A 242 2.65 -19.91 36.60
C PRO A 242 2.72 -18.43 36.96
N ILE A 243 3.13 -17.61 35.99
CA ILE A 243 3.25 -16.16 36.11
C ILE A 243 1.92 -15.53 35.73
N HIS A 244 1.55 -14.47 36.45
CA HIS A 244 0.43 -13.61 36.13
C HIS A 244 0.81 -12.17 36.46
N GLU A 245 1.00 -11.33 35.44
CA GLU A 245 1.48 -9.96 35.61
C GLU A 245 0.85 -8.96 34.65
N TRP A 246 0.81 -7.70 35.09
CA TRP A 246 0.51 -6.53 34.26
C TRP A 246 1.83 -5.92 33.77
N LYS A 247 1.91 -5.63 32.47
CA LYS A 247 3.09 -4.98 31.88
C LYS A 247 2.69 -3.84 30.95
N ASP A 248 3.47 -2.78 30.99
CA ASP A 248 3.32 -1.63 30.10
C ASP A 248 3.70 -2.02 28.66
N LEU A 249 2.86 -1.64 27.70
CA LEU A 249 3.21 -1.70 26.29
C LEU A 249 4.22 -0.58 25.99
N VAL A 250 5.38 -0.94 25.42
CA VAL A 250 6.33 0.03 24.87
C VAL A 250 6.05 0.27 23.39
N GLY A 251 6.56 1.39 22.85
CA GLY A 251 6.35 1.78 21.46
C GLY A 251 6.82 0.67 20.53
N GLY A 252 5.87 0.02 19.86
CA GLY A 252 6.15 -1.15 19.04
C GLY A 252 6.89 -0.76 17.77
N GLU A 253 8.00 -1.44 17.47
CA GLU A 253 8.59 -1.35 16.14
C GLU A 253 7.53 -1.78 15.13
N LYS A 254 7.18 -0.88 14.19
CA LYS A 254 6.29 -1.24 13.09
C LYS A 254 6.93 -2.40 12.35
N GLU A 255 6.25 -3.56 12.33
CA GLU A 255 6.77 -4.82 11.82
C GLU A 255 7.48 -4.58 10.48
N GLU A 256 8.82 -4.65 10.49
CA GLU A 256 9.61 -4.51 9.27
C GLU A 256 9.14 -5.60 8.31
N GLU A 257 8.45 -5.16 7.25
CA GLU A 257 7.99 -6.02 6.15
C GLU A 257 9.19 -6.85 5.69
N GLU A 258 9.08 -8.18 5.73
CA GLU A 258 10.21 -9.07 5.48
C GLU A 258 10.80 -8.77 4.10
N LYS A 259 11.94 -8.07 4.08
CA LYS A 259 12.54 -7.52 2.86
C LYS A 259 12.95 -8.69 1.97
N LEU A 260 12.11 -8.97 0.96
CA LEU A 260 12.29 -10.07 0.01
C LEU A 260 13.51 -9.85 -0.91
N GLY A 261 14.04 -8.63 -0.92
CA GLY A 261 15.23 -8.17 -1.64
C GLY A 261 14.90 -7.08 -2.64
N ASP A 262 15.94 -6.53 -3.28
CA ASP A 262 15.81 -5.60 -4.40
C ASP A 262 16.38 -6.23 -5.68
N ILE A 263 15.78 -5.93 -6.83
CA ILE A 263 16.28 -6.33 -8.16
C ILE A 263 16.56 -5.12 -9.06
N CYS A 264 17.73 -5.11 -9.70
CA CYS A 264 18.14 -4.09 -10.66
C CYS A 264 17.79 -4.54 -12.09
N ILE A 265 16.90 -3.78 -12.74
CA ILE A 265 16.45 -4.02 -14.12
C ILE A 265 16.84 -2.84 -14.99
N SER A 266 17.41 -3.12 -16.16
CA SER A 266 17.65 -2.12 -17.21
C SER A 266 16.66 -2.30 -18.36
N LEU A 267 15.94 -1.23 -18.69
CA LEU A 267 14.95 -1.18 -19.75
C LEU A 267 15.40 -0.26 -20.88
N ARG A 268 15.23 -0.72 -22.13
CA ARG A 268 15.55 0.04 -23.33
C ARG A 268 14.51 -0.21 -24.41
N TYR A 269 13.84 0.84 -24.87
CA TYR A 269 12.88 0.73 -25.99
C TYR A 269 13.36 1.50 -27.23
N VAL A 270 13.18 0.91 -28.41
CA VAL A 270 13.50 1.51 -29.71
C VAL A 270 12.22 1.57 -30.55
N PRO A 271 11.50 2.72 -30.60
CA PRO A 271 10.21 2.82 -31.28
C PRO A 271 10.26 2.44 -32.76
N THR A 272 11.31 2.84 -33.48
CA THR A 272 11.47 2.64 -34.94
C THR A 272 11.50 1.17 -35.35
N SER A 273 11.91 0.26 -34.47
CA SER A 273 11.93 -1.20 -34.73
C SER A 273 11.05 -1.99 -33.76
N GLY A 274 10.24 -1.32 -32.93
CA GLY A 274 9.43 -1.95 -31.88
C GLY A 274 10.25 -2.74 -30.85
N LYS A 275 11.57 -2.56 -30.76
CA LYS A 275 12.43 -3.44 -29.95
C LYS A 275 12.48 -2.97 -28.50
N LEU A 276 11.83 -3.73 -27.62
CA LEU A 276 12.01 -3.68 -26.17
C LEU A 276 13.15 -4.62 -25.77
N THR A 277 14.15 -4.11 -25.06
CA THR A 277 15.21 -4.92 -24.43
C THR A 277 15.13 -4.74 -22.91
N ILE A 278 15.13 -5.86 -22.20
CA ILE A 278 15.08 -5.95 -20.74
C ILE A 278 16.33 -6.70 -20.30
N CYS A 279 17.24 -6.02 -19.61
CA CYS A 279 18.38 -6.65 -18.98
C CYS A 279 18.10 -6.85 -17.48
N VAL A 280 18.19 -8.10 -17.04
CA VAL A 280 18.24 -8.44 -15.62
C VAL A 280 19.68 -8.29 -15.20
N MET A 281 20.00 -7.26 -14.41
CA MET A 281 21.38 -6.93 -14.08
C MET A 281 21.84 -7.75 -12.86
N GLU A 282 21.21 -7.53 -11.72
CA GLU A 282 21.58 -8.14 -10.44
C GLU A 282 20.41 -8.06 -9.46
N ALA A 283 20.44 -8.85 -8.39
CA ALA A 283 19.60 -8.65 -7.21
C ALA A 283 20.46 -8.64 -5.95
N LYS A 284 19.93 -8.09 -4.86
CA LYS A 284 20.62 -7.98 -3.56
C LYS A 284 19.67 -8.21 -2.40
N ASN A 285 20.24 -8.62 -1.26
CA ASN A 285 19.53 -8.84 0.00
C ASN A 285 18.29 -9.75 -0.17
N LEU A 286 18.36 -10.75 -1.05
CA LEU A 286 17.23 -11.66 -1.27
C LEU A 286 16.87 -12.41 0.01
N LYS A 287 15.59 -12.70 0.20
CA LYS A 287 15.15 -13.57 1.31
C LYS A 287 15.66 -15.00 1.09
N LYS A 288 16.29 -15.53 2.14
CA LYS A 288 16.77 -16.91 2.26
C LYS A 288 15.59 -17.89 2.31
N MET A 289 15.58 -18.90 1.43
CA MET A 289 14.57 -19.99 1.48
C MET A 289 15.17 -21.32 1.98
N ASP A 290 16.42 -21.64 1.62
CA ASP A 290 17.03 -22.95 1.91
C ASP A 290 17.19 -23.25 3.42
N VAL A 291 16.79 -24.47 3.81
CA VAL A 291 17.10 -25.05 5.12
C VAL A 291 18.53 -25.62 5.12
N GLY A 292 19.52 -24.72 5.14
CA GLY A 292 20.94 -25.04 5.30
C GLY A 292 21.87 -24.42 4.24
N GLY A 293 21.34 -24.15 3.04
CA GLY A 293 21.97 -23.29 2.04
C GLY A 293 21.74 -21.80 2.30
N LEU A 294 21.81 -20.98 1.25
CA LEU A 294 21.27 -19.63 1.19
C LEU A 294 19.99 -19.61 0.35
N SER A 295 20.19 -19.56 -0.96
CA SER A 295 19.22 -19.67 -2.06
C SER A 295 19.99 -19.92 -3.36
N ASP A 296 19.39 -20.61 -4.32
CA ASP A 296 19.86 -20.77 -5.71
C ASP A 296 19.02 -19.88 -6.68
N PRO A 297 19.08 -18.53 -6.61
CA PRO A 297 18.11 -17.66 -7.30
C PRO A 297 18.18 -17.66 -8.85
N PHE A 298 17.00 -17.57 -9.48
CA PHE A 298 16.83 -17.20 -10.90
C PHE A 298 15.62 -16.27 -11.11
N VAL A 299 15.64 -15.50 -12.20
CA VAL A 299 14.59 -14.52 -12.50
C VAL A 299 13.72 -15.00 -13.66
N LYS A 300 12.39 -14.96 -13.48
CA LYS A 300 11.36 -15.35 -14.46
C LYS A 300 10.67 -14.08 -14.96
N LEU A 301 10.94 -13.69 -16.20
CA LEU A 301 10.26 -12.57 -16.87
C LEU A 301 9.00 -13.07 -17.59
N VAL A 302 7.85 -12.45 -17.32
CA VAL A 302 6.59 -12.72 -18.01
C VAL A 302 6.06 -11.44 -18.63
N LEU A 303 6.05 -11.40 -19.96
CA LEU A 303 5.45 -10.31 -20.73
C LEU A 303 3.94 -10.55 -20.86
N GLN A 304 3.13 -9.55 -20.53
CA GLN A 304 1.67 -9.59 -20.62
C GLN A 304 1.14 -8.38 -21.40
N HIS A 305 0.02 -8.56 -22.09
CA HIS A 305 -0.70 -7.50 -22.80
C HIS A 305 -2.21 -7.70 -22.57
N ASN A 306 -2.90 -6.66 -22.08
CA ASN A 306 -4.28 -6.79 -21.58
C ASN A 306 -4.46 -8.01 -20.64
N GLY A 307 -3.55 -8.19 -19.67
CA GLY A 307 -3.53 -9.33 -18.74
C GLY A 307 -3.16 -10.70 -19.34
N LYS A 308 -3.29 -10.91 -20.66
CA LYS A 308 -2.94 -12.18 -21.32
C LYS A 308 -1.41 -12.34 -21.40
N ARG A 309 -0.89 -13.49 -20.99
CA ARG A 309 0.56 -13.81 -21.00
C ARG A 309 1.01 -14.05 -22.45
N VAL A 310 1.97 -13.26 -22.93
CA VAL A 310 2.41 -13.21 -24.35
C VAL A 310 3.71 -13.98 -24.57
N LYS A 311 4.77 -13.66 -23.81
CA LYS A 311 6.09 -14.29 -23.90
C LYS A 311 6.66 -14.51 -22.49
N LYS A 312 7.45 -15.56 -22.29
CA LYS A 312 8.16 -15.85 -21.05
C LYS A 312 9.66 -16.00 -21.32
N LYS A 313 10.51 -15.58 -20.39
CA LYS A 313 11.95 -15.83 -20.36
C LYS A 313 12.39 -16.15 -18.93
N LYS A 314 13.55 -16.81 -18.80
CA LYS A 314 14.24 -17.06 -17.53
C LYS A 314 15.70 -16.66 -17.69
N THR A 315 16.36 -16.26 -16.60
CA THR A 315 17.82 -16.20 -16.51
C THR A 315 18.44 -17.58 -16.30
N THR A 316 19.77 -17.65 -16.30
CA THR A 316 20.50 -18.72 -15.59
C THR A 316 20.21 -18.69 -14.08
N VAL A 317 20.42 -19.84 -13.44
CA VAL A 317 20.40 -20.00 -11.98
C VAL A 317 21.77 -19.59 -11.42
N LYS A 318 21.82 -18.85 -10.32
CA LYS A 318 23.05 -18.57 -9.56
C LYS A 318 22.98 -19.35 -8.25
N GLN A 319 23.98 -20.16 -7.93
CA GLN A 319 23.91 -21.04 -6.76
C GLN A 319 24.36 -20.33 -5.48
N ASN A 320 23.74 -20.69 -4.36
CA ASN A 320 24.08 -20.33 -2.99
C ASN A 320 24.44 -18.85 -2.78
N THR A 321 23.54 -17.93 -3.15
CA THR A 321 23.75 -16.48 -3.02
C THR A 321 22.46 -15.69 -2.80
N LEU A 322 22.51 -14.70 -1.91
CA LEU A 322 21.45 -13.71 -1.73
C LEU A 322 21.71 -12.40 -2.51
N ASN A 323 22.83 -12.34 -3.24
CA ASN A 323 23.24 -11.19 -4.06
C ASN A 323 23.68 -11.65 -5.48
N PRO A 324 22.77 -12.22 -6.30
CA PRO A 324 23.12 -12.77 -7.61
C PRO A 324 23.35 -11.68 -8.68
N TYR A 325 24.49 -11.78 -9.38
CA TYR A 325 24.78 -11.02 -10.59
C TYR A 325 24.40 -11.84 -11.85
N PHE A 326 23.51 -11.31 -12.68
CA PHE A 326 23.00 -11.96 -13.90
C PHE A 326 23.58 -11.36 -15.17
N ASN A 327 23.37 -10.06 -15.38
CA ASN A 327 23.64 -9.29 -16.60
C ASN A 327 23.07 -9.92 -17.89
N GLU A 328 21.87 -10.50 -17.82
CA GLU A 328 21.24 -11.25 -18.91
C GLU A 328 20.21 -10.39 -19.65
N SER A 329 20.37 -10.24 -20.97
CA SER A 329 19.53 -9.37 -21.81
C SER A 329 18.53 -10.13 -22.67
N PHE A 330 17.25 -9.82 -22.49
CA PHE A 330 16.13 -10.39 -23.24
C PHE A 330 15.51 -9.35 -24.17
N SER A 331 15.31 -9.70 -25.43
CA SER A 331 14.67 -8.83 -26.44
C SER A 331 13.27 -9.31 -26.80
N PHE A 332 12.36 -8.36 -27.00
CA PHE A 332 10.98 -8.56 -27.40
C PHE A 332 10.60 -7.54 -28.48
N GLU A 333 9.99 -8.00 -29.58
CA GLU A 333 9.32 -7.12 -30.55
C GLU A 333 7.91 -6.78 -30.05
N ILE A 334 7.68 -5.48 -29.82
CA ILE A 334 6.43 -4.89 -29.33
C ILE A 334 6.19 -3.59 -30.13
N PRO A 335 5.20 -3.54 -31.05
CA PRO A 335 4.85 -2.32 -31.74
C PRO A 335 4.49 -1.19 -30.77
N PHE A 336 4.82 0.07 -31.13
CA PHE A 336 4.60 1.20 -30.22
C PHE A 336 3.14 1.38 -29.79
N ALA A 337 2.18 1.07 -30.67
CA ALA A 337 0.75 1.07 -30.34
C ALA A 337 0.33 0.09 -29.22
N GLN A 338 1.17 -0.90 -28.88
CA GLN A 338 0.93 -1.88 -27.83
C GLN A 338 1.69 -1.57 -26.52
N ILE A 339 2.71 -0.70 -26.55
CA ILE A 339 3.62 -0.47 -25.40
C ILE A 339 2.89 0.12 -24.17
N GLN A 340 1.80 0.87 -24.41
CA GLN A 340 0.99 1.48 -23.35
C GLN A 340 0.11 0.46 -22.60
N LYS A 341 -0.14 -0.72 -23.18
CA LYS A 341 -0.97 -1.80 -22.59
C LYS A 341 -0.16 -3.06 -22.27
N LEU A 342 1.17 -2.93 -22.31
CA LEU A 342 2.12 -3.96 -21.97
C LEU A 342 2.49 -3.85 -20.48
N GLN A 343 2.58 -4.98 -19.80
CA GLN A 343 3.11 -5.11 -18.45
C GLN A 343 4.18 -6.21 -18.43
N VAL A 344 5.22 -6.01 -17.63
CA VAL A 344 6.32 -6.95 -17.41
C VAL A 344 6.23 -7.41 -15.96
N LEU A 345 5.98 -8.70 -15.72
CA LEU A 345 6.16 -9.29 -14.40
C LEU A 345 7.59 -9.81 -14.28
N ILE A 346 8.22 -9.51 -13.17
CA ILE A 346 9.56 -9.95 -12.79
C ILE A 346 9.40 -10.69 -11.46
N THR A 347 9.45 -12.02 -11.49
CA THR A 347 9.44 -12.82 -10.27
C THR A 347 10.81 -13.46 -10.08
N VAL A 348 11.41 -13.28 -8.90
CA VAL A 348 12.62 -14.00 -8.47
C VAL A 348 12.17 -15.29 -7.79
N TYR A 349 12.75 -16.41 -8.22
CA TYR A 349 12.50 -17.74 -7.68
C TYR A 349 13.78 -18.29 -7.09
N ASP A 350 13.64 -19.13 -6.08
CA ASP A 350 14.66 -20.08 -5.67
C ASP A 350 14.65 -21.31 -6.61
N TYR A 351 15.74 -22.08 -6.64
CA TYR A 351 15.86 -23.28 -7.46
C TYR A 351 16.02 -24.55 -6.60
N ASP A 352 14.89 -25.10 -6.19
CA ASP A 352 14.83 -26.40 -5.53
C ASP A 352 15.25 -27.53 -6.47
N LYS A 353 16.36 -28.20 -6.13
CA LYS A 353 16.84 -29.42 -6.81
C LYS A 353 15.88 -30.61 -6.65
N LEU A 354 15.07 -30.60 -5.58
CA LEU A 354 14.09 -31.62 -5.22
C LEU A 354 12.81 -30.98 -4.71
N GLY A 355 11.93 -30.55 -5.62
CA GLY A 355 10.65 -29.94 -5.26
C GLY A 355 10.13 -28.97 -6.31
N SER A 356 9.44 -27.93 -5.83
CA SER A 356 8.85 -26.89 -6.66
C SER A 356 9.42 -25.51 -6.32
N ASN A 357 10.43 -25.06 -7.08
CA ASN A 357 10.94 -23.68 -7.20
C ASN A 357 10.09 -22.62 -6.47
N ASP A 358 10.44 -22.29 -5.23
CA ASP A 358 9.70 -21.32 -4.41
C ASP A 358 9.88 -19.88 -4.91
N ALA A 359 8.84 -19.04 -4.75
CA ALA A 359 8.89 -17.63 -5.12
C ALA A 359 9.50 -16.79 -4.00
N ILE A 360 10.69 -16.23 -4.21
CA ILE A 360 11.34 -15.32 -3.26
C ILE A 360 10.60 -13.98 -3.20
N GLY A 361 10.18 -13.46 -4.35
CA GLY A 361 9.44 -12.20 -4.43
C GLY A 361 9.27 -11.68 -5.85
N LYS A 362 8.46 -10.63 -6.01
CA LYS A 362 7.91 -10.21 -7.30
C LYS A 362 7.79 -8.70 -7.45
N ALA A 363 7.99 -8.20 -8.66
CA ALA A 363 7.76 -6.82 -9.05
C ALA A 363 7.05 -6.75 -10.41
N TRP A 364 6.37 -5.63 -10.71
CA TRP A 364 5.83 -5.39 -12.04
C TRP A 364 6.07 -3.97 -12.54
N ILE A 365 6.25 -3.85 -13.86
CA ILE A 365 6.61 -2.61 -14.55
C ILE A 365 5.71 -2.47 -15.79
N GLY A 366 5.25 -1.26 -16.08
CA GLY A 366 4.41 -0.97 -17.26
C GLY A 366 2.95 -0.65 -16.92
N PHE A 367 2.03 -1.14 -17.74
CA PHE A 367 0.60 -0.88 -17.59
C PHE A 367 0.08 -1.35 -16.23
N GLY A 368 -0.68 -0.49 -15.54
CA GLY A 368 -1.18 -0.75 -14.19
C GLY A 368 -0.12 -0.73 -13.08
N ALA A 369 1.14 -0.38 -13.36
CA ALA A 369 2.14 -0.17 -12.31
C ALA A 369 1.92 1.16 -11.57
N THR A 370 2.42 1.22 -10.34
CA THR A 370 2.47 2.42 -9.50
C THR A 370 3.92 2.71 -9.09
N GLY A 371 4.17 3.84 -8.41
CA GLY A 371 5.47 4.16 -7.82
C GLY A 371 6.66 4.00 -8.77
N VAL A 372 7.65 3.20 -8.35
CA VAL A 372 8.90 2.97 -9.09
C VAL A 372 8.66 2.22 -10.41
N GLY A 373 7.74 1.26 -10.44
CA GLY A 373 7.37 0.51 -11.66
C GLY A 373 6.75 1.42 -12.74
N LEU A 374 5.91 2.38 -12.35
CA LEU A 374 5.37 3.37 -13.28
C LEU A 374 6.44 4.37 -13.75
N ARG A 375 7.25 4.85 -12.82
CA ARG A 375 8.33 5.81 -13.10
C ARG A 375 9.34 5.22 -14.08
N HIS A 376 9.83 4.00 -13.84
CA HIS A 376 10.83 3.35 -14.70
C HIS A 376 10.33 3.13 -16.13
N TRP A 377 9.04 2.79 -16.29
CA TRP A 377 8.40 2.68 -17.60
C TRP A 377 8.31 4.03 -18.32
N SER A 378 7.90 5.09 -17.59
CA SER A 378 7.86 6.46 -18.10
C SER A 378 9.25 6.96 -18.50
N ASP A 379 10.26 6.74 -17.66
CA ASP A 379 11.65 7.14 -17.90
C ASP A 379 12.24 6.40 -19.12
N MET A 380 11.93 5.11 -19.32
CA MET A 380 12.28 4.34 -20.52
C MET A 380 11.63 4.92 -21.79
N LEU A 381 10.35 5.30 -21.74
CA LEU A 381 9.63 5.85 -22.89
C LEU A 381 10.08 7.28 -23.23
N ALA A 382 10.43 8.08 -22.22
CA ALA A 382 10.98 9.42 -22.38
C ALA A 382 12.44 9.44 -22.90
N ASN A 383 13.19 8.35 -22.70
CA ASN A 383 14.58 8.20 -23.14
C ASN A 383 14.75 7.14 -24.25
N PRO A 384 14.09 7.29 -25.42
CA PRO A 384 14.11 6.29 -26.46
C PRO A 384 15.54 5.98 -26.92
N ARG A 385 15.81 4.70 -27.21
CA ARG A 385 17.13 4.15 -27.62
C ARG A 385 18.22 4.20 -26.54
N ARG A 386 17.99 4.73 -25.34
CA ARG A 386 18.91 4.64 -24.19
C ARG A 386 18.43 3.54 -23.22
N PRO A 387 19.35 2.80 -22.57
CA PRO A 387 19.00 1.99 -21.42
C PRO A 387 18.78 2.87 -20.18
N VAL A 388 17.74 2.56 -19.40
CA VAL A 388 17.48 3.15 -18.08
C VAL A 388 17.52 2.01 -17.07
N ALA A 389 18.47 2.04 -16.14
CA ALA A 389 18.60 1.07 -15.05
C ALA A 389 17.91 1.59 -13.79
N GLN A 390 17.17 0.74 -13.10
CA GLN A 390 16.44 1.10 -11.87
C GLN A 390 16.33 -0.12 -10.95
N TRP A 391 16.46 0.14 -9.64
CA TRP A 391 16.18 -0.83 -8.58
C TRP A 391 14.67 -0.88 -8.27
N HIS A 392 14.16 -2.10 -8.08
CA HIS A 392 12.79 -2.38 -7.66
C HIS A 392 12.81 -3.33 -6.45
N THR A 393 12.19 -2.94 -5.35
CA THR A 393 12.00 -3.80 -4.18
C THR A 393 10.95 -4.86 -4.48
N LEU A 394 11.21 -6.10 -4.06
CA LEU A 394 10.34 -7.25 -4.28
C LEU A 394 9.20 -7.29 -3.26
N GLN A 395 7.99 -7.57 -3.74
CA GLN A 395 6.75 -7.75 -2.98
C GLN A 395 6.28 -9.22 -3.02
N GLN A 396 5.30 -9.60 -2.21
CA GLN A 396 4.81 -10.99 -2.17
C GLN A 396 4.10 -11.37 -3.50
N GLU A 397 4.18 -12.62 -3.94
CA GLU A 397 3.61 -13.03 -5.25
C GLU A 397 2.07 -12.87 -5.26
N GLU A 398 1.41 -13.11 -4.11
CA GLU A 398 -0.02 -12.92 -3.89
C GLU A 398 -0.45 -11.45 -3.91
N GLU A 399 0.30 -10.54 -3.27
CA GLU A 399 0.00 -9.11 -3.24
C GLU A 399 0.04 -8.52 -4.65
N VAL A 400 1.09 -8.86 -5.42
CA VAL A 400 1.24 -8.44 -6.81
C VAL A 400 0.13 -9.05 -7.68
N ASP A 401 -0.15 -10.35 -7.56
CA ASP A 401 -1.24 -10.97 -8.32
C ASP A 401 -2.64 -10.57 -7.83
N ALA A 402 -2.79 -9.94 -6.66
CA ALA A 402 -4.03 -9.27 -6.24
C ALA A 402 -4.13 -7.88 -6.88
N ALA A 403 -3.07 -7.07 -6.82
CA ALA A 403 -3.02 -5.75 -7.45
C ALA A 403 -3.28 -5.82 -8.96
N LEU A 404 -2.70 -6.81 -9.65
CA LEU A 404 -2.90 -7.06 -11.09
C LEU A 404 -4.32 -7.53 -11.47
N LYS A 405 -5.18 -7.88 -10.51
CA LYS A 405 -6.60 -8.22 -10.73
C LYS A 405 -7.54 -7.02 -10.49
N LEU A 406 -7.07 -5.96 -9.83
CA LEU A 406 -7.90 -4.79 -9.56
C LEU A 406 -8.14 -3.98 -10.85
N PRO A 407 -9.33 -3.38 -11.03
CA PRO A 407 -9.56 -2.47 -12.13
C PRO A 407 -8.68 -1.23 -11.96
N ILE A 408 -7.83 -0.99 -12.95
CA ILE A 408 -6.99 0.22 -13.04
C ILE A 408 -7.94 1.43 -13.13
N ARG A 409 -7.78 2.37 -12.19
CA ARG A 409 -8.59 3.59 -12.06
C ARG A 409 -8.11 4.73 -12.96
#